data_AF-A0A9E3N2L6-F1
#
_entry.id   AF-A0A9E3N2L6-F1
#
_cell.length_a   1.000
_cell.length_b   1.000
_cell.length_c   1.000
_cell.angle_alpha   90.00
_cell.angle_beta   90.00
_cell.angle_gamma   90.00
#
_symmetry.space_group_name_H-M   'P 1'
#
loop_
_entity.id
_entity.type
_entity.pdbx_description
1 polymer ?
#
loop_
_entity_poly.entity_id
_entity_poly.type
_entity_poly.pdbx_seq_one_letter_code
_entity_poly.pdbx_strand_id
1 'polypeptide(L)'
;MSVHLFGIRHHGPGCARSLAQALSALAPDCILIEGPPEADALAQYAGHADLVPPVALLLYAPADPQRAAFYPFAAYSPEWQALRYASEHGVDVRFCDLPQAQRFALRAAREEAGANENPDERPDELQADPLRWLARAAGYGDTETWWDHLVEQRSDSLGLFAAIAEMMTALRNEAGPPADELEAKREAWMRTTIRQAVKEGRERIAVVCGAWHVPALATLPSAKSDADMLRGLAKEKVAATWVPWTHGRLTFASGYGAGVTAPGWYHHLWHHRERASLHWLTEVATLLRRHDLDASSAHVIEAARLADTLAALRDRPRPGLDELM
;
A
#
# COMPACT_ATOMS: atom_id res chain seq x y z
N MET A 1 21.43 -16.58 -3.48
CA MET A 1 20.65 -15.39 -3.87
C MET A 1 19.17 -15.71 -3.75
N SER A 2 18.42 -14.92 -2.98
CA SER A 2 16.99 -15.10 -2.75
C SER A 2 16.27 -13.77 -2.89
N VAL A 3 15.24 -13.74 -3.74
CA VAL A 3 14.29 -12.62 -3.85
C VAL A 3 13.07 -12.97 -3.02
N HIS A 4 12.72 -12.11 -2.07
CA HIS A 4 11.56 -12.26 -1.19
C HIS A 4 10.53 -11.20 -1.54
N LEU A 5 9.31 -11.63 -1.86
CA LEU A 5 8.23 -10.75 -2.27
C LEU A 5 7.28 -10.51 -1.09
N PHE A 6 7.11 -9.26 -0.73
CA PHE A 6 6.23 -8.80 0.34
C PHE A 6 5.08 -8.03 -0.27
N GLY A 7 3.99 -8.75 -0.55
CA GLY A 7 2.71 -8.18 -0.99
C GLY A 7 2.04 -7.43 0.15
N ILE A 8 1.84 -6.12 -0.01
CA ILE A 8 1.26 -5.26 1.02
C ILE A 8 -0.06 -4.65 0.58
N ARG A 9 -0.82 -4.17 1.56
CA ARG A 9 -1.78 -3.08 1.37
C ARG A 9 -1.11 -1.79 1.81
N HIS A 10 -1.15 -0.78 0.95
CA HIS A 10 -0.69 0.57 1.28
C HIS A 10 -1.46 1.07 2.52
N HIS A 11 -0.76 1.71 3.46
CA HIS A 11 -1.37 2.23 4.69
C HIS A 11 -2.01 1.18 5.62
N GLY A 12 -1.62 -0.11 5.55
CA GLY A 12 -2.07 -1.15 6.48
C GLY A 12 -1.17 -1.30 7.72
N PRO A 13 -1.62 -0.97 8.96
CA PRO A 13 -0.76 -1.02 10.15
C PRO A 13 -0.35 -2.43 10.59
N GLY A 14 -1.17 -3.44 10.37
CA GLY A 14 -0.84 -4.85 10.53
C GLY A 14 0.17 -5.32 9.48
N CYS A 15 -0.07 -5.02 8.19
CA CYS A 15 0.91 -5.26 7.12
C CYS A 15 2.27 -4.62 7.42
N ALA A 16 2.29 -3.38 7.91
CA ALA A 16 3.50 -2.66 8.24
C ALA A 16 4.29 -3.32 9.39
N ARG A 17 3.60 -3.82 10.43
CA ARG A 17 4.24 -4.60 11.51
C ARG A 17 4.80 -5.92 11.01
N SER A 18 4.02 -6.66 10.22
CA SER A 18 4.46 -7.94 9.65
C SER A 18 5.66 -7.74 8.74
N LEU A 19 5.68 -6.68 7.93
CA LEU A 19 6.82 -6.33 7.09
C LEU A 19 8.05 -5.98 7.93
N ALA A 20 7.91 -5.15 8.97
CA ALA A 20 9.03 -4.81 9.86
C ALA A 20 9.66 -6.07 10.49
N GLN A 21 8.82 -7.02 10.94
CA GLN A 21 9.30 -8.30 11.47
C GLN A 21 9.97 -9.16 10.39
N ALA A 22 9.39 -9.21 9.18
CA ALA A 22 9.94 -9.96 8.06
C ALA A 22 11.29 -9.40 7.58
N LEU A 23 11.43 -8.08 7.49
CA LEU A 23 12.70 -7.41 7.17
C LEU A 23 13.76 -7.69 8.24
N SER A 24 13.38 -7.62 9.53
CA SER A 24 14.29 -7.97 10.63
C SER A 24 14.74 -9.43 10.59
N ALA A 25 13.86 -10.36 10.23
CA ALA A 25 14.19 -11.79 10.13
C ALA A 25 15.02 -12.11 8.89
N LEU A 26 14.71 -11.48 7.75
CA LEU A 26 15.41 -11.67 6.48
C LEU A 26 16.81 -11.02 6.48
N ALA A 27 16.94 -9.87 7.15
CA ALA A 27 18.10 -8.99 7.11
C ALA A 27 18.57 -8.73 5.66
N PRO A 28 17.74 -8.10 4.82
CA PRO A 28 18.06 -7.92 3.40
C PRO A 28 19.30 -7.03 3.21
N ASP A 29 20.01 -7.24 2.10
CA ASP A 29 21.09 -6.35 1.64
C ASP A 29 20.65 -5.37 0.55
N CYS A 30 19.39 -5.51 0.09
CA CYS A 30 18.74 -4.60 -0.84
C CYS A 30 17.21 -4.64 -0.61
N ILE A 31 16.58 -3.46 -0.58
CA ILE A 31 15.13 -3.30 -0.51
C ILE A 31 14.64 -2.57 -1.76
N LEU A 32 13.74 -3.19 -2.51
CA LEU A 32 13.06 -2.62 -3.66
C LEU A 32 11.64 -2.26 -3.25
N ILE A 33 11.24 -1.00 -3.40
CA ILE A 33 9.93 -0.50 -2.96
C ILE A 33 9.12 -0.07 -4.18
N GLU A 34 7.85 -0.44 -4.25
CA GLU A 34 6.93 0.11 -5.24
C GLU A 34 6.84 1.64 -5.10
N GLY A 35 7.29 2.31 -6.13
CA GLY A 35 7.29 3.75 -6.24
C GLY A 35 8.15 4.21 -7.41
N PRO A 36 8.12 5.50 -7.73
CA PRO A 36 8.81 6.05 -8.88
C PRO A 36 10.32 6.22 -8.60
N PRO A 37 11.23 5.74 -9.46
CA PRO A 37 12.68 5.88 -9.29
C PRO A 37 13.16 7.33 -9.24
N GLU A 38 12.38 8.31 -9.71
CA GLU A 38 12.70 9.73 -9.51
C GLU A 38 12.81 10.13 -8.03
N ALA A 39 12.27 9.32 -7.11
CA ALA A 39 12.36 9.52 -5.67
C ALA A 39 13.56 8.82 -5.00
N ASP A 40 14.39 8.07 -5.72
CA ASP A 40 15.51 7.30 -5.12
C ASP A 40 16.43 8.17 -4.27
N ALA A 41 16.82 9.34 -4.78
CA ALA A 41 17.67 10.28 -4.07
C ALA A 41 17.00 10.88 -2.81
N LEU A 42 15.68 10.80 -2.70
CA LEU A 42 14.90 11.30 -1.57
C LEU A 42 14.71 10.25 -0.48
N ALA A 43 14.92 8.97 -0.77
CA ALA A 43 14.74 7.86 0.17
C ALA A 43 15.61 8.03 1.43
N GLN A 44 16.83 8.59 1.28
CA GLN A 44 17.76 8.84 2.38
C GLN A 44 17.19 9.72 3.49
N TYR A 45 16.23 10.60 3.17
CA TYR A 45 15.65 11.53 4.16
C TYR A 45 14.63 10.87 5.07
N ALA A 46 14.11 9.67 4.74
CA ALA A 46 13.16 8.96 5.59
C ALA A 46 13.72 8.65 6.99
N GLY A 47 15.05 8.58 7.12
CA GLY A 47 15.76 8.43 8.40
C GLY A 47 15.76 9.68 9.28
N HIS A 48 15.56 10.87 8.70
CA HIS A 48 15.74 12.15 9.40
C HIS A 48 14.65 12.39 10.45
N ALA A 49 15.05 12.84 11.64
CA ALA A 49 14.12 13.03 12.77
C ALA A 49 13.00 14.04 12.48
N ASP A 50 13.29 15.06 11.65
CA ASP A 50 12.33 16.10 11.28
C ASP A 50 11.35 15.70 10.16
N LEU A 51 11.60 14.58 9.46
CA LEU A 51 10.68 14.10 8.41
C LEU A 51 9.64 13.15 9.03
N VAL A 52 8.62 13.74 9.66
CA VAL A 52 7.58 13.02 10.40
C VAL A 52 6.32 12.86 9.55
N PRO A 53 5.86 11.62 9.28
CA PRO A 53 4.59 11.39 8.59
C PRO A 53 3.37 11.96 9.34
N PRO A 54 2.27 12.34 8.65
CA PRO A 54 2.03 12.12 7.22
C PRO A 54 2.85 13.04 6.30
N VAL A 55 3.51 12.43 5.31
CA VAL A 55 4.26 13.12 4.25
C VAL A 55 3.92 12.50 2.91
N ALA A 56 4.23 13.16 1.80
CA ALA A 56 4.11 12.56 0.49
C ALA A 56 5.35 12.87 -0.37
N LEU A 57 5.72 11.92 -1.23
CA LEU A 57 6.57 12.24 -2.38
C LEU A 57 5.69 12.93 -3.41
N LEU A 58 6.00 14.19 -3.70
CA LEU A 58 5.42 14.95 -4.80
C LEU A 58 6.33 14.81 -6.02
N LEU A 59 5.78 14.26 -7.09
CA LEU A 59 6.40 14.23 -8.41
C LEU A 59 5.60 15.11 -9.36
N TYR A 60 6.24 16.03 -10.05
CA TYR A 60 5.55 16.98 -10.93
C TYR A 60 6.37 17.31 -12.18
N ALA A 61 5.68 17.70 -13.25
CA ALA A 61 6.29 18.23 -14.45
C ALA A 61 6.66 19.72 -14.24
N PRO A 62 7.94 20.14 -14.26
CA PRO A 62 8.29 21.53 -13.99
C PRO A 62 7.73 22.54 -15.01
N ALA A 63 7.46 22.08 -16.23
CA ALA A 63 6.85 22.92 -17.28
C ALA A 63 5.34 23.09 -17.11
N ASP A 64 4.69 22.19 -16.36
CA ASP A 64 3.26 22.25 -16.05
C ASP A 64 3.02 21.63 -14.65
N PRO A 65 3.19 22.42 -13.58
CA PRO A 65 3.11 21.91 -12.20
C PRO A 65 1.75 21.34 -11.79
N GLN A 66 0.67 21.60 -12.55
CA GLN A 66 -0.64 20.98 -12.31
C GLN A 66 -0.61 19.48 -12.60
N ARG A 67 0.33 19.03 -13.46
CA ARG A 67 0.61 17.63 -13.70
C ARG A 67 1.53 17.11 -12.61
N ALA A 68 0.89 16.67 -11.53
CA ALA A 68 1.53 16.15 -10.34
C ALA A 68 0.95 14.78 -9.93
N ALA A 69 1.79 13.99 -9.26
CA ALA A 69 1.43 12.76 -8.58
C ALA A 69 1.94 12.81 -7.15
N PHE A 70 1.11 12.37 -6.21
CA PHE A 70 1.44 12.30 -4.80
C PHE A 70 1.49 10.85 -4.37
N TYR A 71 2.55 10.44 -3.70
CA TYR A 71 2.69 9.11 -3.11
C TYR A 71 2.76 9.32 -1.60
N PRO A 72 1.64 9.21 -0.88
CA PRO A 72 1.59 9.52 0.52
C PRO A 72 2.21 8.41 1.38
N PHE A 73 2.65 8.78 2.58
CA PHE A 73 3.18 7.89 3.59
C PHE A 73 2.61 8.30 4.94
N ALA A 74 2.18 7.30 5.71
CA ALA A 74 1.88 7.43 7.12
C ALA A 74 2.93 6.65 7.93
N ALA A 75 2.99 6.89 9.24
CA ALA A 75 3.86 6.10 10.11
C ALA A 75 3.56 4.60 10.02
N TYR A 76 2.32 4.23 9.67
CA TYR A 76 1.86 2.86 9.49
C TYR A 76 1.83 2.38 8.02
N SER A 77 2.45 3.12 7.09
CA SER A 77 2.68 2.63 5.73
C SER A 77 3.78 1.56 5.72
N PRO A 78 3.56 0.37 5.13
CA PRO A 78 4.61 -0.65 5.00
C PRO A 78 5.87 -0.13 4.29
N GLU A 79 5.71 0.67 3.25
CA GLU A 79 6.79 1.29 2.48
C GLU A 79 7.57 2.29 3.33
N TRP A 80 6.88 3.05 4.19
CA TRP A 80 7.55 3.93 5.15
C TRP A 80 8.39 3.12 6.13
N GLN A 81 7.87 2.02 6.64
CA GLN A 81 8.62 1.11 7.51
C GLN A 81 9.84 0.50 6.79
N ALA A 82 9.72 0.18 5.51
CA ALA A 82 10.84 -0.31 4.70
C ALA A 82 11.93 0.75 4.49
N LEU A 83 11.55 2.00 4.20
CA LEU A 83 12.47 3.13 4.10
C LEU A 83 13.19 3.40 5.44
N ARG A 84 12.45 3.38 6.56
CA ARG A 84 12.99 3.51 7.92
C ARG A 84 13.99 2.41 8.23
N TYR A 85 13.61 1.15 7.98
CA TYR A 85 14.49 0.01 8.18
C TYR A 85 15.80 0.16 7.38
N ALA A 86 15.69 0.53 6.10
CA ALA A 86 16.86 0.73 5.24
C ALA A 86 17.81 1.80 5.80
N SER A 87 17.26 2.94 6.23
CA SER A 87 18.05 4.01 6.84
C SER A 87 18.69 3.60 8.17
N GLU A 88 17.98 2.86 9.01
CA GLU A 88 18.47 2.45 10.34
C GLU A 88 19.56 1.38 10.25
N HIS A 89 19.53 0.53 9.21
CA HIS A 89 20.45 -0.60 9.04
C HIS A 89 21.49 -0.38 7.95
N GLY A 90 21.46 0.77 7.25
CA GLY A 90 22.37 1.08 6.15
C GLY A 90 22.20 0.15 4.94
N VAL A 91 20.97 -0.30 4.66
CA VAL A 91 20.64 -1.20 3.55
C VAL A 91 20.36 -0.39 2.28
N ASP A 92 20.82 -0.87 1.12
CA ASP A 92 20.52 -0.23 -0.18
C ASP A 92 19.00 -0.26 -0.42
N VAL A 93 18.42 0.89 -0.79
CA VAL A 93 16.99 1.02 -1.05
C VAL A 93 16.76 1.78 -2.34
N ARG A 94 15.87 1.24 -3.19
CA ARG A 94 15.50 1.87 -4.46
C ARG A 94 14.02 1.66 -4.75
N PHE A 95 13.43 2.61 -5.43
CA PHE A 95 12.09 2.50 -5.96
C PHE A 95 12.10 1.70 -7.26
N CYS A 96 11.14 0.80 -7.44
CA CYS A 96 11.16 -0.18 -8.52
C CYS A 96 9.97 -0.13 -9.48
N ASP A 97 9.12 0.89 -9.43
CA ASP A 97 7.95 1.01 -10.32
C ASP A 97 8.26 1.80 -11.60
N LEU A 98 7.33 1.78 -12.57
CA LEU A 98 7.42 2.55 -13.80
C LEU A 98 7.65 4.04 -13.48
N PRO A 99 8.64 4.72 -14.08
CA PRO A 99 8.93 6.09 -13.72
C PRO A 99 7.77 7.01 -14.04
N GLN A 100 7.60 8.01 -13.18
CA GLN A 100 6.49 8.94 -13.30
C GLN A 100 6.58 9.76 -14.59
N ALA A 101 7.80 9.95 -15.11
CA ALA A 101 8.05 10.55 -16.42
C ALA A 101 7.31 9.83 -17.56
N GLN A 102 7.31 8.49 -17.57
CA GLN A 102 6.58 7.67 -18.54
C GLN A 102 5.09 7.66 -18.23
N ARG A 103 4.70 7.59 -16.95
CA ARG A 103 3.29 7.62 -16.54
C ARG A 103 2.59 8.91 -16.98
N PHE A 104 3.26 10.06 -16.85
CA PHE A 104 2.72 11.34 -17.34
C PHE A 104 2.56 11.35 -18.86
N ALA A 105 3.55 10.89 -19.61
CA ALA A 105 3.46 10.83 -21.07
C ALA A 105 2.35 9.88 -21.56
N LEU A 106 2.21 8.71 -20.92
CA LEU A 106 1.14 7.75 -21.22
C LEU A 106 -0.25 8.34 -20.94
N ARG A 107 -0.40 9.07 -19.83
CA ARG A 107 -1.65 9.75 -19.50
C ARG A 107 -1.99 10.83 -20.53
N ALA A 108 -1.02 11.66 -20.93
CA ALA A 108 -1.23 12.68 -21.96
C ALA A 108 -1.64 12.05 -23.30
N ALA A 109 -0.97 10.98 -23.72
CA ALA A 109 -1.33 10.27 -24.95
C ALA A 109 -2.75 9.68 -24.90
N ARG A 110 -3.19 9.16 -23.73
CA ARG A 110 -4.57 8.66 -23.54
C ARG A 110 -5.61 9.79 -23.60
N GLU A 111 -5.30 10.95 -23.00
CA GLU A 111 -6.14 12.15 -23.03
C GLU A 111 -6.26 12.72 -24.46
N GLU A 112 -5.15 12.78 -25.21
CA GLU A 112 -5.10 13.23 -26.61
C GLU A 112 -5.83 12.28 -27.57
N ALA A 113 -5.73 10.96 -27.34
CA ALA A 113 -6.43 9.96 -28.14
C ALA A 113 -7.95 9.99 -27.97
N GLY A 114 -8.47 10.82 -27.04
CA GLY A 114 -9.91 10.91 -26.77
C GLY A 114 -10.48 9.57 -26.33
N ALA A 115 -9.67 8.72 -25.69
CA ALA A 115 -10.06 7.41 -25.17
C ALA A 115 -11.01 7.59 -23.98
N ASN A 116 -12.22 8.05 -24.26
CA ASN A 116 -13.35 7.90 -23.37
C ASN A 116 -13.62 6.40 -23.23
N GLU A 117 -13.65 5.92 -22.00
CA GLU A 117 -14.15 4.59 -21.70
C GLU A 117 -15.55 4.46 -22.31
N ASN A 118 -15.72 3.51 -23.22
CA ASN A 118 -17.01 3.25 -23.82
C ASN A 118 -17.94 2.76 -22.69
N PRO A 119 -19.02 3.46 -22.32
CA PRO A 119 -19.81 3.13 -21.13
C PRO A 119 -20.45 1.73 -21.17
N ASP A 120 -20.56 1.16 -22.37
CA ASP A 120 -21.07 -0.19 -22.63
C ASP A 120 -20.01 -1.29 -22.47
N GLU A 121 -18.71 -0.96 -22.49
CA GLU A 121 -17.61 -1.90 -22.19
C GLU A 121 -17.16 -1.71 -20.74
N ARG A 122 -18.09 -1.87 -19.79
CA ARG A 122 -17.70 -1.95 -18.38
C ARG A 122 -16.94 -3.25 -18.16
N PRO A 123 -15.70 -3.21 -17.64
CA PRO A 123 -14.99 -4.43 -17.28
C PRO A 123 -15.85 -5.25 -16.32
N ASP A 124 -15.71 -6.58 -16.37
CA ASP A 124 -16.28 -7.46 -15.34
C ASP A 124 -15.85 -6.94 -13.95
N GLU A 125 -16.70 -7.08 -12.93
CA GLU A 125 -16.40 -6.67 -11.55
C GLU A 125 -15.08 -7.29 -11.08
N LEU A 126 -14.80 -8.53 -11.48
CA LEU A 126 -13.54 -9.22 -11.19
C LEU A 126 -12.33 -8.56 -11.86
N GLN A 127 -12.48 -7.97 -13.05
CA GLN A 127 -11.41 -7.26 -13.74
C GLN A 127 -11.22 -5.83 -13.22
N ALA A 128 -12.32 -5.18 -12.84
CA ALA A 128 -12.31 -3.80 -12.34
C ALA A 128 -11.81 -3.71 -10.90
N ASP A 129 -12.29 -4.59 -10.01
CA ASP A 129 -11.91 -4.62 -8.60
C ASP A 129 -11.91 -6.07 -8.08
N PRO A 130 -10.84 -6.84 -8.39
CA PRO A 130 -10.73 -8.24 -8.01
C PRO A 130 -10.86 -8.47 -6.50
N LEU A 131 -10.35 -7.54 -5.69
CA LEU A 131 -10.38 -7.67 -4.23
C LEU A 131 -11.79 -7.45 -3.69
N ARG A 132 -12.56 -6.53 -4.28
CA ARG A 132 -13.96 -6.35 -3.94
C ARG A 132 -14.81 -7.56 -4.32
N TRP A 133 -14.54 -8.16 -5.48
CA TRP A 133 -15.20 -9.41 -5.88
C TRP A 133 -14.96 -10.50 -4.83
N LEU A 134 -13.71 -10.68 -4.38
CA LEU A 134 -13.35 -11.65 -3.35
C LEU A 134 -13.98 -11.32 -1.99
N ALA A 135 -13.98 -10.05 -1.59
CA ALA A 135 -14.61 -9.59 -0.35
C ALA A 135 -16.11 -9.93 -0.33
N ARG A 136 -16.82 -9.68 -1.44
CA ARG A 136 -18.24 -10.03 -1.58
C ARG A 136 -18.48 -11.53 -1.52
N ALA A 137 -17.65 -12.32 -2.20
CA ALA A 137 -17.74 -13.78 -2.13
C ALA A 137 -17.53 -14.31 -0.69
N ALA A 138 -16.72 -13.61 0.10
CA ALA A 138 -16.51 -13.89 1.52
C ALA A 138 -17.59 -13.29 2.46
N GLY A 139 -18.63 -12.65 1.92
CA GLY A 139 -19.75 -12.08 2.70
C GLY A 139 -19.51 -10.67 3.24
N TYR A 140 -18.49 -9.96 2.75
CA TYR A 140 -18.18 -8.59 3.16
C TYR A 140 -18.79 -7.55 2.21
N GLY A 141 -19.18 -6.40 2.75
CA GLY A 141 -19.73 -5.28 1.97
C GLY A 141 -18.67 -4.50 1.19
N ASP A 142 -17.42 -4.55 1.65
CA ASP A 142 -16.30 -3.79 1.10
C ASP A 142 -14.95 -4.50 1.33
N THR A 143 -13.98 -4.11 0.52
CA THR A 143 -12.61 -4.67 0.51
C THR A 143 -11.82 -4.31 1.75
N GLU A 144 -12.01 -3.12 2.33
CA GLU A 144 -11.21 -2.66 3.46
C GLU A 144 -11.52 -3.47 4.71
N THR A 145 -12.80 -3.67 5.01
CA THR A 145 -13.27 -4.48 6.13
C THR A 145 -12.81 -5.92 5.99
N TRP A 146 -12.92 -6.49 4.80
CA TRP A 146 -12.42 -7.84 4.51
C TRP A 146 -10.92 -7.96 4.75
N TRP A 147 -10.13 -7.01 4.21
CA TRP A 147 -8.68 -6.99 4.38
C TRP A 147 -8.26 -6.76 5.83
N ASP A 148 -8.94 -5.86 6.53
CA ASP A 148 -8.68 -5.59 7.94
C ASP A 148 -8.77 -6.88 8.75
N HIS A 149 -9.84 -7.66 8.57
CA HIS A 149 -10.03 -8.90 9.29
C HIS A 149 -9.05 -10.00 8.89
N LEU A 150 -8.88 -10.24 7.58
CA LEU A 150 -8.08 -11.36 7.12
C LEU A 150 -6.58 -11.10 7.14
N VAL A 151 -6.14 -9.85 7.19
CA VAL A 151 -4.72 -9.49 7.10
C VAL A 151 -4.28 -8.63 8.28
N GLU A 152 -4.94 -7.50 8.56
CA GLU A 152 -4.44 -6.51 9.52
C GLU A 152 -4.62 -6.93 11.00
N GLN A 153 -5.60 -7.79 11.27
CA GLN A 153 -5.87 -8.33 12.61
C GLN A 153 -5.09 -9.60 12.93
N ARG A 154 -4.47 -10.24 11.93
CA ARG A 154 -3.63 -11.42 12.15
C ARG A 154 -2.41 -11.08 13.01
N SER A 155 -1.93 -12.10 13.72
CA SER A 155 -0.78 -12.00 14.62
C SER A 155 0.41 -12.83 14.12
N ASP A 156 0.23 -13.67 13.11
CA ASP A 156 1.25 -14.55 12.51
C ASP A 156 1.91 -13.90 11.30
N SER A 157 3.02 -13.18 11.53
CA SER A 157 3.66 -12.34 10.52
C SER A 157 4.35 -13.09 9.38
N LEU A 158 4.93 -14.27 9.63
CA LEU A 158 5.79 -14.96 8.66
C LEU A 158 5.02 -15.73 7.58
N GLY A 159 3.83 -16.26 7.91
CA GLY A 159 2.97 -16.94 6.93
C GLY A 159 2.12 -15.97 6.09
N LEU A 160 1.99 -14.71 6.54
CA LEU A 160 1.08 -13.73 5.96
C LEU A 160 1.35 -13.49 4.47
N PHE A 161 2.61 -13.21 4.11
CA PHE A 161 2.97 -12.86 2.74
C PHE A 161 2.84 -14.04 1.77
N ALA A 162 3.08 -15.26 2.24
CA ALA A 162 2.84 -16.47 1.46
C ALA A 162 1.34 -16.66 1.18
N ALA A 163 0.49 -16.48 2.19
CA ALA A 163 -0.97 -16.56 2.03
C ALA A 163 -1.50 -15.46 1.09
N ILE A 164 -0.99 -14.22 1.21
CA ILE A 164 -1.32 -13.13 0.29
C ILE A 164 -0.90 -13.49 -1.14
N ALA A 165 0.31 -14.01 -1.34
CA ALA A 165 0.80 -14.41 -2.65
C ALA A 165 -0.07 -15.51 -3.30
N GLU A 166 -0.47 -16.52 -2.52
CA GLU A 166 -1.35 -17.60 -2.98
C GLU A 166 -2.73 -17.06 -3.38
N MET A 167 -3.33 -16.24 -2.52
CA MET A 167 -4.62 -15.60 -2.78
C MET A 167 -4.59 -14.73 -4.04
N MET A 168 -3.57 -13.89 -4.21
CA MET A 168 -3.43 -13.02 -5.38
C MET A 168 -3.18 -13.82 -6.66
N THR A 169 -2.45 -14.94 -6.56
CA THR A 169 -2.24 -15.85 -7.69
C THR A 169 -3.54 -16.48 -8.14
N ALA A 170 -4.34 -17.01 -7.21
CA ALA A 170 -5.65 -17.57 -7.51
C ALA A 170 -6.56 -16.53 -8.16
N LEU A 171 -6.62 -15.32 -7.59
CA LEU A 171 -7.47 -14.25 -8.08
C LEU A 171 -7.09 -13.77 -9.49
N ARG A 172 -5.78 -13.68 -9.80
CA ARG A 172 -5.32 -13.33 -11.15
C ARG A 172 -5.61 -14.41 -12.18
N ASN A 173 -5.56 -15.68 -11.79
CA ASN A 173 -5.93 -16.77 -12.70
C ASN A 173 -7.40 -16.71 -13.09
N GLU A 174 -8.28 -16.33 -12.16
CA GLU A 174 -9.72 -16.15 -12.42
C GLU A 174 -10.01 -14.86 -13.21
N ALA A 175 -9.35 -13.74 -12.88
CA ALA A 175 -9.58 -12.45 -13.53
C ALA A 175 -9.14 -12.42 -15.02
N GLY A 176 -8.18 -13.28 -15.37
CA GLY A 176 -7.58 -13.28 -16.71
C GLY A 176 -6.60 -12.13 -16.94
N PRO A 177 -6.17 -11.90 -18.19
CA PRO A 177 -5.22 -10.84 -18.50
C PRO A 177 -5.82 -9.44 -18.20
N PRO A 178 -5.03 -8.50 -17.67
CA PRO A 178 -5.51 -7.15 -17.38
C PRO A 178 -5.97 -6.43 -18.66
N ALA A 179 -7.00 -5.59 -18.51
CA ALA A 179 -7.55 -4.80 -19.61
C ALA A 179 -6.62 -3.64 -20.06
N ASP A 180 -5.79 -3.12 -19.15
CA ASP A 180 -4.83 -2.04 -19.43
C ASP A 180 -3.39 -2.57 -19.45
N GLU A 181 -2.62 -2.16 -20.46
CA GLU A 181 -1.20 -2.45 -20.57
C GLU A 181 -0.34 -1.70 -19.55
N LEU A 182 -0.86 -0.67 -18.88
CA LEU A 182 -0.11 0.10 -17.89
C LEU A 182 0.42 -0.79 -16.76
N GLU A 183 -0.41 -1.68 -16.23
CA GLU A 183 -0.03 -2.63 -15.18
C GLU A 183 1.10 -3.55 -15.66
N ALA A 184 0.99 -4.07 -16.88
CA ALA A 184 2.04 -4.91 -17.46
C ALA A 184 3.38 -4.16 -17.58
N LYS A 185 3.34 -2.87 -17.98
CA LYS A 185 4.53 -2.00 -18.06
C LYS A 185 5.15 -1.73 -16.69
N ARG A 186 4.33 -1.51 -15.65
CA ARG A 186 4.78 -1.39 -14.26
C ARG A 186 5.50 -2.64 -13.80
N GLU A 187 4.89 -3.80 -13.99
CA GLU A 187 5.48 -5.09 -13.61
C GLU A 187 6.77 -5.40 -14.40
N ALA A 188 6.83 -5.06 -15.70
CA ALA A 188 8.03 -5.21 -16.51
C ALA A 188 9.19 -4.35 -15.98
N TRP A 189 8.88 -3.14 -15.49
CA TRP A 189 9.87 -2.28 -14.85
C TRP A 189 10.35 -2.87 -13.51
N MET A 190 9.43 -3.30 -12.65
CA MET A 190 9.74 -3.97 -11.37
C MET A 190 10.65 -5.18 -11.57
N ARG A 191 10.32 -6.06 -12.53
CA ARG A 191 11.16 -7.22 -12.87
C ARG A 191 12.53 -6.81 -13.40
N THR A 192 12.62 -5.72 -14.16
CA THR A 192 13.91 -5.19 -14.64
C THR A 192 14.78 -4.73 -13.48
N THR A 193 14.20 -4.01 -12.51
CA THR A 193 14.90 -3.56 -11.31
C THR A 193 15.35 -4.74 -10.44
N ILE A 194 14.52 -5.77 -10.28
CA ILE A 194 14.89 -7.02 -9.60
C ILE A 194 16.11 -7.65 -10.28
N ARG A 195 16.09 -7.85 -11.61
CA ARG A 195 17.23 -8.42 -12.35
C ARG A 195 18.49 -7.56 -12.21
N GLN A 196 18.34 -6.24 -12.12
CA GLN A 196 19.47 -5.34 -11.93
C GLN A 196 20.09 -5.51 -10.54
N ALA A 197 19.29 -5.53 -9.46
CA ALA A 197 19.80 -5.80 -8.11
C ALA A 197 20.53 -7.15 -8.03
N VAL A 198 19.97 -8.18 -8.68
CA VAL A 198 20.59 -9.51 -8.82
C VAL A 198 21.96 -9.42 -9.52
N LYS A 199 22.03 -8.69 -10.64
CA LYS A 199 23.26 -8.52 -11.42
C LYS A 199 24.33 -7.73 -10.66
N GLU A 200 23.92 -6.80 -9.79
CA GLU A 200 24.78 -6.04 -8.88
C GLU A 200 25.31 -6.88 -7.71
N GLY A 201 24.92 -8.15 -7.61
CA GLY A 201 25.44 -9.10 -6.61
C GLY A 201 24.70 -9.04 -5.27
N ARG A 202 23.49 -8.46 -5.22
CA ARG A 202 22.66 -8.49 -4.01
C ARG A 202 22.16 -9.92 -3.76
N GLU A 203 22.36 -10.42 -2.54
CA GLU A 203 22.07 -11.80 -2.19
C GLU A 203 20.70 -11.99 -1.55
N ARG A 204 20.21 -10.99 -0.79
CA ARG A 204 18.97 -11.04 -0.01
C ARG A 204 18.13 -9.81 -0.35
N ILE A 205 17.37 -9.92 -1.43
CA ILE A 205 16.57 -8.82 -1.95
C ILE A 205 15.16 -8.92 -1.37
N ALA A 206 14.69 -7.88 -0.70
CA ALA A 206 13.31 -7.70 -0.30
C ALA A 206 12.58 -6.82 -1.33
N VAL A 207 11.44 -7.28 -1.86
CA VAL A 207 10.59 -6.49 -2.76
C VAL A 207 9.28 -6.17 -2.05
N VAL A 208 9.02 -4.90 -1.80
CA VAL A 208 7.81 -4.40 -1.12
C VAL A 208 6.92 -3.75 -2.17
N CYS A 209 5.79 -4.39 -2.47
CA CYS A 209 4.86 -3.91 -3.50
C CYS A 209 3.42 -4.26 -3.14
N GLY A 210 2.47 -3.54 -3.71
CA GLY A 210 1.05 -3.85 -3.67
C GLY A 210 0.83 -5.32 -4.00
N ALA A 211 0.02 -5.98 -3.19
CA ALA A 211 -0.16 -7.43 -3.22
C ALA A 211 -0.53 -7.97 -4.61
N TRP A 212 -1.24 -7.16 -5.42
CA TRP A 212 -1.61 -7.49 -6.78
C TRP A 212 -0.42 -7.82 -7.70
N HIS A 213 0.72 -7.16 -7.53
CA HIS A 213 1.89 -7.35 -8.38
C HIS A 213 2.67 -8.63 -8.08
N VAL A 214 2.53 -9.19 -6.86
CA VAL A 214 3.35 -10.31 -6.39
C VAL A 214 3.39 -11.51 -7.34
N PRO A 215 2.27 -12.02 -7.88
CA PRO A 215 2.30 -13.17 -8.79
C PRO A 215 3.13 -12.90 -10.06
N ALA A 216 3.06 -11.66 -10.59
CA ALA A 216 3.80 -11.25 -11.78
C ALA A 216 5.30 -11.03 -11.53
N LEU A 217 5.72 -10.87 -10.27
CA LEU A 217 7.12 -10.76 -9.88
C LEU A 217 7.72 -12.10 -9.43
N ALA A 218 6.87 -13.07 -9.05
CA ALA A 218 7.29 -14.42 -8.65
C ALA A 218 7.85 -15.23 -9.83
N THR A 219 7.33 -15.00 -11.04
CA THR A 219 7.82 -15.65 -12.26
C THR A 219 8.41 -14.61 -13.21
N LEU A 220 9.72 -14.67 -13.44
CA LEU A 220 10.42 -13.73 -14.33
C LEU A 220 10.42 -14.27 -15.77
N PRO A 221 9.73 -13.63 -16.74
CA PRO A 221 9.86 -13.95 -18.16
C PRO A 221 11.26 -13.57 -18.67
N SER A 222 11.50 -13.74 -19.98
CA SER A 222 12.77 -13.32 -20.57
C SER A 222 13.01 -11.81 -20.39
N ALA A 223 14.25 -11.41 -20.14
CA ALA A 223 14.62 -10.00 -20.04
C ALA A 223 14.31 -9.22 -21.35
N LYS A 224 14.34 -9.91 -22.50
CA LYS A 224 13.95 -9.35 -23.80
C LYS A 224 12.47 -8.96 -23.83
N SER A 225 11.59 -9.78 -23.27
CA SER A 225 10.15 -9.51 -23.22
C SER A 225 9.84 -8.22 -22.45
N ASP A 226 10.45 -8.05 -21.28
CA ASP A 226 10.28 -6.81 -20.50
C ASP A 226 10.90 -5.61 -21.22
N ALA A 227 12.09 -5.78 -21.83
CA ALA A 227 12.74 -4.72 -22.59
C ALA A 227 11.94 -4.31 -23.84
N ASP A 228 11.27 -5.24 -24.50
CA ASP A 228 10.38 -4.97 -25.64
C ASP A 228 9.16 -4.15 -25.19
N MET A 229 8.56 -4.49 -24.05
CA MET A 229 7.40 -3.78 -23.48
C MET A 229 7.72 -2.35 -23.05
N LEU A 230 8.94 -2.11 -22.57
CA LEU A 230 9.39 -0.79 -22.11
C LEU A 230 10.04 0.05 -23.21
N ARG A 231 10.25 -0.51 -24.41
CA ARG A 231 10.95 0.18 -25.50
C ARG A 231 10.11 1.30 -26.07
N GLY A 232 10.73 2.46 -26.26
CA GLY A 232 10.12 3.58 -26.99
C GLY A 232 9.03 4.33 -26.22
N LEU A 233 8.85 4.05 -24.92
CA LEU A 233 7.94 4.82 -24.09
C LEU A 233 8.35 6.30 -24.07
N ALA A 234 7.42 7.18 -24.44
CA ALA A 234 7.59 8.61 -24.30
C ALA A 234 7.83 8.97 -22.82
N LYS A 235 8.56 10.06 -22.58
CA LYS A 235 8.91 10.50 -21.24
C LYS A 235 8.88 12.02 -21.15
N GLU A 236 8.56 12.51 -19.96
CA GLU A 236 8.58 13.93 -19.65
C GLU A 236 9.63 14.26 -18.59
N LYS A 237 9.97 15.54 -18.46
CA LYS A 237 10.84 15.99 -17.37
C LYS A 237 10.03 16.00 -16.07
N VAL A 238 10.51 15.27 -15.06
CA VAL A 238 9.89 15.20 -13.73
C VAL A 238 10.88 15.68 -12.67
N ALA A 239 10.38 16.41 -11.68
CA ALA A 239 11.08 16.71 -10.45
C ALA A 239 10.34 16.04 -9.28
N ALA A 240 11.09 15.66 -8.24
CA ALA A 240 10.56 15.02 -7.04
C ALA A 240 10.94 15.81 -5.78
N THR A 241 10.05 15.88 -4.79
CA THR A 241 10.34 16.44 -3.46
C THR A 241 9.43 15.83 -2.39
N TRP A 242 9.85 15.89 -1.13
CA TRP A 242 8.95 15.66 0.00
C TRP A 242 8.03 16.86 0.21
N VAL A 243 6.78 16.61 0.57
CA VAL A 243 5.82 17.63 1.03
C VAL A 243 5.07 17.16 2.28
N PRO A 244 4.67 18.08 3.18
CA PRO A 244 3.76 17.75 4.27
C PRO A 244 2.43 17.21 3.73
N TRP A 245 1.89 16.22 4.43
CA TRP A 245 0.59 15.63 4.12
C TRP A 245 -0.31 15.66 5.36
N THR A 246 -1.57 15.28 5.21
CA THR A 246 -2.53 15.26 6.33
C THR A 246 -3.35 13.98 6.32
N HIS A 247 -3.91 13.60 7.48
CA HIS A 247 -4.86 12.49 7.56
C HIS A 247 -6.03 12.70 6.60
N GLY A 248 -6.57 13.93 6.51
CA GLY A 248 -7.65 14.23 5.56
C GLY A 248 -7.26 14.05 4.09
N ARG A 249 -5.98 14.15 3.74
CA ARG A 249 -5.51 13.87 2.37
C ARG A 249 -5.09 12.42 2.15
N LEU A 250 -4.86 11.62 3.19
CA LEU A 250 -4.62 10.17 3.09
C LEU A 250 -5.87 9.41 2.62
N THR A 251 -7.05 10.03 2.68
CA THR A 251 -8.29 9.43 2.19
C THR A 251 -8.38 9.42 0.66
N PHE A 252 -7.62 10.28 -0.03
CA PHE A 252 -7.62 10.34 -1.49
C PHE A 252 -6.74 9.26 -2.09
N ALA A 253 -7.27 8.51 -3.06
CA ALA A 253 -6.46 7.68 -3.94
C ALA A 253 -5.53 8.58 -4.78
N SER A 254 -4.21 8.41 -4.61
CA SER A 254 -3.19 9.19 -5.34
C SER A 254 -1.94 8.35 -5.60
N GLY A 255 -1.16 8.69 -6.63
CA GLY A 255 0.14 8.05 -6.90
C GLY A 255 0.05 6.57 -7.29
N TYR A 256 0.29 5.68 -6.33
CA TYR A 256 0.06 4.21 -6.43
C TYR A 256 -1.44 3.84 -6.40
N GLY A 257 -2.34 4.82 -6.25
CA GLY A 257 -3.78 4.62 -6.43
C GLY A 257 -4.52 4.13 -5.19
N ALA A 258 -3.89 4.19 -4.01
CA ALA A 258 -4.52 3.81 -2.75
C ALA A 258 -4.76 5.02 -1.85
N GLY A 259 -5.90 4.99 -1.16
CA GLY A 259 -6.25 5.85 -0.04
C GLY A 259 -6.64 4.99 1.15
N VAL A 260 -7.00 5.62 2.27
CA VAL A 260 -7.47 4.90 3.46
C VAL A 260 -8.72 5.60 4.01
N THR A 261 -9.81 4.86 4.26
CA THR A 261 -11.09 5.47 4.67
C THR A 261 -11.00 6.15 6.03
N ALA A 262 -10.34 5.50 7.00
CA ALA A 262 -10.26 5.96 8.39
C ALA A 262 -8.80 6.16 8.86
N PRO A 263 -8.07 7.16 8.35
CA PRO A 263 -6.65 7.33 8.62
C PRO A 263 -6.34 7.55 10.11
N GLY A 264 -7.21 8.24 10.83
CA GLY A 264 -7.08 8.42 12.29
C GLY A 264 -7.22 7.10 13.06
N TRP A 265 -8.12 6.22 12.64
CA TRP A 265 -8.29 4.90 13.24
C TRP A 265 -7.07 4.01 13.00
N TYR A 266 -6.52 4.00 11.78
CA TYR A 266 -5.30 3.21 11.49
C TYR A 266 -4.06 3.76 12.20
N HIS A 267 -3.95 5.09 12.34
CA HIS A 267 -2.94 5.70 13.20
C HIS A 267 -3.10 5.24 14.66
N HIS A 268 -4.33 5.21 15.18
CA HIS A 268 -4.60 4.71 16.53
C HIS A 268 -4.23 3.23 16.68
N LEU A 269 -4.62 2.37 15.72
CA LEU A 269 -4.25 0.95 15.70
C LEU A 269 -2.75 0.71 15.61
N TRP A 270 -2.01 1.63 15.00
CA TRP A 270 -0.55 1.57 14.96
C TRP A 270 0.05 1.73 16.36
N HIS A 271 -0.43 2.69 17.13
CA HIS A 271 0.10 3.00 18.47
C HIS A 271 -0.52 2.19 19.62
N HIS A 272 -1.76 1.73 19.48
CA HIS A 272 -2.56 1.18 20.59
C HIS A 272 -3.18 -0.20 20.29
N ARG A 273 -2.54 -1.02 19.45
CA ARG A 273 -3.06 -2.29 18.92
C ARG A 273 -3.81 -3.18 19.93
N GLU A 274 -3.23 -3.44 21.10
CA GLU A 274 -3.77 -4.42 22.06
C GLU A 274 -5.03 -3.96 22.78
N ARG A 275 -5.17 -2.64 23.01
CA ARG A 275 -6.29 -2.03 23.72
C ARG A 275 -6.97 -0.96 22.87
N ALA A 276 -6.96 -1.16 21.55
CA ALA A 276 -7.37 -0.16 20.58
C ALA A 276 -8.79 0.33 20.86
N SER A 277 -9.75 -0.59 20.98
CA SER A 277 -11.16 -0.30 21.27
C SER A 277 -11.33 0.51 22.55
N LEU A 278 -10.71 0.09 23.64
CA LEU A 278 -10.81 0.76 24.94
C LEU A 278 -10.20 2.17 24.89
N HIS A 279 -9.01 2.31 24.33
CA HIS A 279 -8.33 3.61 24.23
C HIS A 279 -9.13 4.54 23.31
N TRP A 280 -9.65 4.03 22.19
CA TRP A 280 -10.45 4.81 21.26
C TRP A 280 -11.73 5.34 21.90
N LEU A 281 -12.50 4.46 22.57
CA LEU A 281 -13.72 4.87 23.28
C LEU A 281 -13.43 5.85 24.42
N THR A 282 -12.27 5.73 25.07
CA THR A 282 -11.82 6.68 26.10
C THR A 282 -11.51 8.05 25.49
N GLU A 283 -10.88 8.09 24.31
CA GLU A 283 -10.64 9.33 23.57
C GLU A 283 -11.95 9.97 23.09
N VAL A 284 -12.87 9.18 22.53
CA VAL A 284 -14.21 9.64 22.14
C VAL A 284 -14.95 10.24 23.33
N ALA A 285 -15.02 9.52 24.46
CA ALA A 285 -15.68 10.03 25.66
C ALA A 285 -15.00 11.30 26.21
N THR A 286 -13.67 11.41 26.09
CA THR A 286 -12.94 12.62 26.47
C THR A 286 -13.26 13.79 25.56
N LEU A 287 -13.37 13.54 24.24
CA LEU A 287 -13.78 14.56 23.27
C LEU A 287 -15.21 15.03 23.53
N LEU A 288 -16.16 14.10 23.73
CA LEU A 288 -17.54 14.43 24.06
C LEU A 288 -17.63 15.31 25.31
N ARG A 289 -16.95 14.93 26.40
CA ARG A 289 -16.92 15.73 27.63
C ARG A 289 -16.29 17.12 27.45
N ARG A 290 -15.31 17.28 26.55
CA ARG A 290 -14.72 18.60 26.22
C ARG A 290 -15.71 19.51 25.47
N HIS A 291 -16.73 18.93 24.87
CA HIS A 291 -17.82 19.64 24.19
C HIS A 291 -19.11 19.64 25.03
N ASP A 292 -19.00 19.46 26.34
CA ASP A 292 -20.12 19.44 27.30
C ASP A 292 -21.19 18.39 27.00
N LEU A 293 -20.79 17.26 26.39
CA LEU A 293 -21.65 16.10 26.14
C LEU A 293 -21.38 14.99 27.17
N ASP A 294 -22.45 14.39 27.68
CA ASP A 294 -22.38 13.34 28.70
C ASP A 294 -21.78 12.04 28.15
N ALA A 295 -20.60 11.69 28.65
CA ALA A 295 -19.94 10.41 28.36
C ALA A 295 -19.27 9.89 29.64
N SER A 296 -20.02 9.13 30.44
CA SER A 296 -19.52 8.55 31.69
C SER A 296 -18.60 7.35 31.43
N SER A 297 -17.83 6.94 32.44
CA SER A 297 -17.05 5.70 32.38
C SER A 297 -17.94 4.47 32.17
N ALA A 298 -19.20 4.50 32.63
CA ALA A 298 -20.15 3.42 32.38
C ALA A 298 -20.49 3.29 30.88
N HIS A 299 -20.62 4.42 30.16
CA HIS A 299 -20.80 4.39 28.71
C HIS A 299 -19.60 3.75 28.00
N VAL A 300 -18.37 4.07 28.42
CA VAL A 300 -17.16 3.49 27.83
C VAL A 300 -17.10 1.98 28.07
N ILE A 301 -17.41 1.52 29.29
CA ILE A 301 -17.38 0.09 29.64
C ILE A 301 -18.42 -0.69 28.84
N GLU A 302 -19.66 -0.21 28.77
CA GLU A 302 -20.72 -0.90 28.04
C GLU A 302 -20.50 -0.84 26.52
N ALA A 303 -19.99 0.27 25.97
CA ALA A 303 -19.63 0.36 24.56
C ALA A 303 -18.50 -0.63 24.20
N ALA A 304 -17.47 -0.74 25.04
CA ALA A 304 -16.39 -1.70 24.83
C ALA A 304 -16.92 -3.15 24.87
N ARG A 305 -17.75 -3.47 25.88
CA ARG A 305 -18.39 -4.80 25.98
C ARG A 305 -19.27 -5.12 24.78
N LEU A 306 -20.05 -4.14 24.30
CA LEU A 306 -20.89 -4.31 23.11
C LEU A 306 -20.04 -4.59 21.87
N ALA A 307 -18.98 -3.80 21.66
CA ALA A 307 -18.06 -3.97 20.54
C ALA A 307 -17.40 -5.36 20.57
N ASP A 308 -16.92 -5.81 21.74
CA ASP A 308 -16.34 -7.15 21.91
C ASP A 308 -17.37 -8.25 21.65
N THR A 309 -18.62 -8.07 22.10
CA THR A 309 -19.70 -9.03 21.87
C THR A 309 -20.05 -9.11 20.38
N LEU A 310 -20.12 -7.97 19.69
CA LEU A 310 -20.37 -7.91 18.25
C LEU A 310 -19.24 -8.57 17.46
N ALA A 311 -17.98 -8.31 17.84
CA ALA A 311 -16.82 -8.97 17.25
C ALA A 311 -16.93 -10.50 17.39
N ALA A 312 -17.23 -10.99 18.60
CA ALA A 312 -17.39 -12.42 18.86
C ALA A 312 -18.55 -13.05 18.06
N LEU A 313 -19.70 -12.37 17.97
CA LEU A 313 -20.83 -12.83 17.16
C LEU A 313 -20.52 -12.91 15.66
N ARG A 314 -19.56 -12.10 15.19
CA ARG A 314 -19.09 -12.05 13.79
C ARG A 314 -17.85 -12.92 13.56
N ASP A 315 -17.45 -13.74 14.54
CA ASP A 315 -16.24 -14.57 14.52
C ASP A 315 -14.97 -13.77 14.25
N ARG A 316 -14.91 -12.54 14.78
CA ARG A 316 -13.76 -11.63 14.65
C ARG A 316 -12.86 -11.75 15.89
N PRO A 317 -11.53 -11.74 15.73
CA PRO A 317 -10.62 -11.85 16.87
C PRO A 317 -10.60 -10.61 17.76
N ARG A 318 -11.08 -9.45 17.26
CA ARG A 318 -11.20 -8.19 18.00
C ARG A 318 -12.16 -7.22 17.31
N PRO A 319 -12.67 -6.18 18.01
CA PRO A 319 -13.46 -5.13 17.38
C PRO A 319 -12.67 -4.36 16.33
N GLY A 320 -13.27 -4.20 15.14
CA GLY A 320 -12.84 -3.27 14.10
C GLY A 320 -13.57 -1.93 14.23
N LEU A 321 -13.43 -1.09 13.20
CA LEU A 321 -14.13 0.20 13.16
C LEU A 321 -15.66 0.01 13.15
N ASP A 322 -16.17 -0.96 12.39
CA ASP A 322 -17.60 -1.29 12.32
C ASP A 322 -18.22 -1.75 13.64
N GLU A 323 -17.43 -2.32 14.55
CA GLU A 323 -17.90 -2.68 15.89
C GLU A 323 -17.95 -1.49 16.84
N LEU A 324 -17.27 -0.39 16.49
CA LEU A 324 -17.15 0.81 17.30
C LEU A 324 -18.04 1.96 16.83
N MET A 325 -18.61 1.86 15.63
CA MET A 325 -19.51 2.85 15.03
C MET A 325 -20.99 2.50 15.20
#